data_AF-A0A8E6B3W0-F1
#
_entry.id   AF-A0A8E6B3W0-F1
#
_cell.length_a   1.000
_cell.length_b   1.000
_cell.length_c   1.000
_cell.angle_alpha   90.00
_cell.angle_beta   90.00
_cell.angle_gamma   90.00
#
_symmetry.space_group_name_H-M   'P 1'
#
loop_
_entity.id
_entity.type
_entity.pdbx_description
1 polymer ?
#
loop_
_entity_poly.entity_id
_entity_poly.type
_entity_poly.pdbx_seq_one_letter_code
_entity_poly.pdbx_strand_id
1 'polypeptide(L)'
;MYAIATCLIFSFCTFYTTANGSDQAAQLVKQLGDSSFRKREQAESELLNLGSEALPAIQAGINSPDKEISERCKKLLPLVRGADFNKKVREFLADTEGKKNIVLPGWKRFQEIAGKEPGARAFFSDIVLKHAEQLKLLESNPQEAARIYFQLISRINKFDFRAGGLSAPLKVHPNPPSIYELALLMLLDSDPKIRDITYTRGDDPEYRLGYLFSRPYAEEYFSKNENSPLFRKLFAYWFDKTLEHTQTNGQDKTGFEDIVEACWLHDLKEAVPQLKKLLAKTDPDADELAGALQAFSKYGTEKDLELLKPLLKNESVCASIDVPKEGHYEIQVRDVALGVSIYLSKRNPKDFAYKRLPEKPSDLTPLTFGFRNPDDRAVSFKKWQEFVGKK
;
A
#
# COMPACT_ATOMS: atom_id res chain seq x y z
N MET A 1 -41.09 -70.48 -10.60
CA MET A 1 -41.36 -69.03 -10.57
C MET A 1 -40.91 -68.56 -9.20
N TYR A 2 -39.72 -67.95 -9.15
CA TYR A 2 -38.84 -67.86 -7.97
C TYR A 2 -39.09 -66.61 -7.11
N ALA A 3 -38.60 -66.70 -5.87
CA ALA A 3 -38.93 -65.95 -4.67
C ALA A 3 -38.63 -64.44 -4.67
N ILE A 4 -39.42 -63.72 -3.88
CA ILE A 4 -39.25 -62.31 -3.50
C ILE A 4 -38.50 -62.29 -2.16
N ALA A 5 -37.32 -61.68 -2.12
CA ALA A 5 -36.65 -61.24 -0.90
C ALA A 5 -35.71 -60.07 -1.23
N THR A 6 -36.20 -58.84 -1.09
CA THR A 6 -35.41 -57.62 -1.29
C THR A 6 -34.96 -57.11 0.09
N CYS A 7 -33.73 -57.43 0.48
CA CYS A 7 -33.07 -56.86 1.66
C CYS A 7 -32.56 -55.44 1.33
N LEU A 8 -33.13 -54.43 1.98
CA LEU A 8 -32.60 -53.07 2.04
C LEU A 8 -31.39 -53.05 2.99
N ILE A 9 -30.18 -52.95 2.43
CA ILE A 9 -28.97 -52.64 3.19
C ILE A 9 -28.92 -51.12 3.37
N PHE A 10 -29.32 -50.64 4.55
CA PHE A 10 -29.00 -49.29 5.01
C PHE A 10 -27.49 -49.22 5.27
N SER A 11 -26.76 -48.56 4.38
CA SER A 11 -25.36 -48.23 4.60
C SER A 11 -25.27 -47.11 5.64
N PHE A 12 -25.09 -47.49 6.90
CA PHE A 12 -24.61 -46.59 7.95
C PHE A 12 -23.16 -46.22 7.62
N CYS A 13 -22.98 -45.08 6.93
CA CYS A 13 -21.68 -44.40 6.91
C CYS A 13 -21.47 -43.77 8.29
N THR A 14 -20.95 -44.57 9.20
CA THR A 14 -20.46 -44.14 10.51
C THR A 14 -19.36 -43.12 10.28
N PHE A 15 -19.64 -41.85 10.59
CA PHE A 15 -18.64 -40.81 10.74
C PHE A 15 -17.62 -41.25 11.80
N TYR A 16 -16.47 -41.75 11.37
CA TYR A 16 -15.32 -41.94 12.23
C TYR A 16 -14.64 -40.58 12.48
N THR A 17 -15.06 -39.97 13.59
CA THR A 17 -14.16 -39.46 14.64
C THR A 17 -13.25 -38.27 14.32
N THR A 18 -13.78 -37.06 14.56
CA THR A 18 -13.03 -35.91 15.10
C THR A 18 -12.95 -35.92 16.64
N ALA A 19 -13.42 -37.00 17.31
CA ALA A 19 -13.58 -37.04 18.76
C ALA A 19 -12.27 -37.07 19.58
N ASN A 20 -11.13 -37.45 18.99
CA ASN A 20 -9.91 -37.68 19.77
C ASN A 20 -9.25 -36.38 20.28
N GLY A 21 -9.23 -35.30 19.48
CA GLY A 21 -8.57 -34.05 19.85
C GLY A 21 -9.33 -33.24 20.92
N SER A 22 -10.67 -33.22 20.81
CA SER A 22 -11.55 -32.49 21.75
C SER A 22 -11.54 -33.12 23.14
N ASP A 23 -11.56 -34.46 23.22
CA ASP A 23 -11.53 -35.17 24.51
C ASP A 23 -10.17 -35.04 25.20
N GLN A 24 -9.08 -35.06 24.43
CA GLN A 24 -7.74 -34.82 24.96
C GLN A 24 -7.60 -33.41 25.53
N ALA A 25 -8.04 -32.37 24.80
CA ALA A 25 -7.98 -31.00 25.26
C ALA A 25 -8.79 -30.78 26.57
N ALA A 26 -9.96 -31.39 26.68
CA ALA A 26 -10.78 -31.31 27.90
C ALA A 26 -10.09 -31.97 29.11
N GLN A 27 -9.37 -33.09 28.91
CA GLN A 27 -8.60 -33.73 29.96
C GLN A 27 -7.41 -32.86 30.41
N LEU A 28 -6.70 -32.26 29.47
CA LEU A 28 -5.59 -31.35 29.79
C LEU A 28 -6.07 -30.11 30.55
N VAL A 29 -7.24 -29.55 30.21
CA VAL A 29 -7.86 -28.46 30.97
C VAL A 29 -8.16 -28.86 32.41
N LYS A 30 -8.62 -30.10 32.66
CA LYS A 30 -8.81 -30.61 34.03
C LYS A 30 -7.47 -30.70 34.79
N GLN A 31 -6.40 -31.09 34.13
CA GLN A 31 -5.06 -31.21 34.73
C GLN A 31 -4.45 -29.86 35.12
N LEU A 32 -4.97 -28.74 34.60
CA LEU A 32 -4.59 -27.40 35.06
C LEU A 32 -4.95 -27.13 36.53
N GLY A 33 -5.87 -27.89 37.11
CA GLY A 33 -6.22 -27.85 38.54
C GLY A 33 -5.52 -28.90 39.39
N ASP A 34 -4.59 -29.69 38.85
CA ASP A 34 -3.88 -30.74 39.61
C ASP A 34 -3.03 -30.11 40.72
N SER A 35 -2.90 -30.76 41.87
CA SER A 35 -2.10 -30.27 43.00
C SER A 35 -0.60 -30.19 42.67
N SER A 36 -0.11 -31.02 41.74
CA SER A 36 1.27 -31.01 41.26
C SER A 36 1.54 -29.88 40.26
N PHE A 37 2.42 -28.96 40.62
CA PHE A 37 2.87 -27.88 39.73
C PHE A 37 3.42 -28.40 38.40
N ARG A 38 4.22 -29.48 38.42
CA ARG A 38 4.80 -30.08 37.22
C ARG A 38 3.72 -30.57 36.24
N LYS A 39 2.65 -31.18 36.74
CA LYS A 39 1.54 -31.63 35.88
C LYS A 39 0.78 -30.46 35.27
N ARG A 40 0.61 -29.37 36.03
CA ARG A 40 0.00 -28.15 35.49
C ARG A 40 0.83 -27.57 34.33
N GLU A 41 2.14 -27.42 34.50
CA GLU A 41 3.03 -26.91 33.44
C GLU A 41 3.03 -27.81 32.20
N GLN A 42 3.02 -29.13 32.40
CA GLN A 42 2.92 -30.08 31.28
C GLN A 42 1.60 -29.92 30.52
N ALA A 43 0.48 -29.83 31.23
CA ALA A 43 -0.83 -29.62 30.62
C ALA A 43 -0.89 -28.28 29.85
N GLU A 44 -0.29 -27.21 30.39
CA GLU A 44 -0.15 -25.92 29.69
C GLU A 44 0.63 -26.06 28.39
N SER A 45 1.78 -26.74 28.42
CA SER A 45 2.61 -26.98 27.24
C SER A 45 1.88 -27.81 26.18
N GLU A 46 1.17 -28.86 26.57
CA GLU A 46 0.40 -29.70 25.66
C GLU A 46 -0.79 -28.95 25.04
N LEU A 47 -1.50 -28.12 25.82
CA LEU A 47 -2.56 -27.25 25.30
C LEU A 47 -2.03 -26.21 24.30
N LEU A 48 -0.83 -25.67 24.53
CA LEU A 48 -0.16 -24.78 23.55
C LEU A 48 0.20 -25.52 22.26
N ASN A 49 0.64 -26.78 22.35
CA ASN A 49 0.99 -27.60 21.20
C ASN A 49 -0.24 -28.03 20.38
N LEU A 50 -1.38 -28.27 21.04
CA LEU A 50 -2.66 -28.55 20.38
C LEU A 50 -3.19 -27.35 19.59
N GLY A 51 -2.86 -26.12 19.98
CA GLY A 51 -3.25 -24.92 19.23
C GLY A 51 -4.78 -24.75 19.13
N SER A 52 -5.29 -24.52 17.93
CA SER A 52 -6.73 -24.27 17.69
C SER A 52 -7.66 -25.37 18.20
N GLU A 53 -7.22 -26.64 18.20
CA GLU A 53 -8.01 -27.77 18.70
C GLU A 53 -8.32 -27.66 20.21
N ALA A 54 -7.47 -26.97 20.98
CA ALA A 54 -7.68 -26.76 22.41
C ALA A 54 -8.61 -25.59 22.73
N LEU A 55 -8.92 -24.71 21.76
CA LEU A 55 -9.68 -23.48 22.00
C LEU A 55 -11.09 -23.72 22.60
N PRO A 56 -11.90 -24.68 22.11
CA PRO A 56 -13.21 -24.94 22.72
C PRO A 56 -13.11 -25.36 24.19
N ALA A 57 -12.15 -26.24 24.52
CA ALA A 57 -11.94 -26.72 25.88
C ALA A 57 -11.43 -25.61 26.81
N ILE A 58 -10.49 -24.78 26.35
CA ILE A 58 -9.98 -23.63 27.10
C ILE A 58 -11.09 -22.60 27.33
N GLN A 59 -11.91 -22.32 26.30
CA GLN A 59 -13.03 -21.39 26.40
C GLN A 59 -14.07 -21.88 27.43
N ALA A 60 -14.33 -23.18 27.49
CA ALA A 60 -15.15 -23.78 28.54
C ALA A 60 -14.48 -23.68 29.92
N GLY A 61 -13.17 -23.93 30.01
CA GLY A 61 -12.38 -23.86 31.23
C GLY A 61 -12.32 -22.46 31.87
N ILE A 62 -12.45 -21.39 31.08
CA ILE A 62 -12.58 -20.01 31.60
C ILE A 62 -13.75 -19.88 32.59
N ASN A 63 -14.82 -20.65 32.39
CA ASN A 63 -16.02 -20.64 33.23
C ASN A 63 -16.02 -21.76 34.30
N SER A 64 -14.88 -22.41 34.53
CA SER A 64 -14.75 -23.46 35.54
C SER A 64 -15.04 -22.92 36.95
N PRO A 65 -15.72 -23.70 37.82
CA PRO A 65 -15.86 -23.36 39.23
C PRO A 65 -14.52 -23.43 39.99
N ASP A 66 -13.54 -24.18 39.47
CA ASP A 66 -12.17 -24.16 39.97
C ASP A 66 -11.46 -22.88 39.49
N LYS A 67 -11.09 -22.03 40.47
CA LYS A 67 -10.44 -20.74 40.20
C LYS A 67 -9.08 -20.90 39.52
N GLU A 68 -8.29 -21.91 39.87
CA GLU A 68 -6.98 -22.15 39.26
C GLU A 68 -7.14 -22.48 37.77
N ILE A 69 -8.10 -23.36 37.43
CA ILE A 69 -8.43 -23.71 36.05
C ILE A 69 -8.93 -22.46 35.29
N SER A 70 -9.85 -21.69 35.88
CA SER A 70 -10.39 -20.48 35.26
C SER A 70 -9.30 -19.46 34.95
N GLU A 71 -8.42 -19.18 35.91
CA GLU A 71 -7.33 -18.20 35.75
C GLU A 71 -6.29 -18.64 34.71
N ARG A 72 -5.89 -19.92 34.71
CA ARG A 72 -4.96 -20.45 33.71
C ARG A 72 -5.58 -20.46 32.31
N CYS A 73 -6.83 -20.88 32.17
CA CYS A 73 -7.51 -20.84 30.87
C CYS A 73 -7.62 -19.41 30.32
N LYS A 74 -7.86 -18.40 31.17
CA LYS A 74 -7.86 -16.98 30.78
C LYS A 74 -6.48 -16.53 30.27
N LYS A 75 -5.39 -16.99 30.90
CA LYS A 75 -4.00 -16.69 30.50
C LYS A 75 -3.59 -17.44 29.23
N LEU A 76 -3.99 -18.71 29.09
CA LEU A 76 -3.67 -19.56 27.95
C LEU A 76 -4.40 -19.15 26.68
N LEU A 77 -5.65 -18.66 26.79
CA LEU A 77 -6.46 -18.33 25.61
C LEU A 77 -5.73 -17.42 24.60
N PRO A 78 -5.16 -16.26 24.99
CA PRO A 78 -4.40 -15.43 24.05
C PRO A 78 -3.11 -16.10 23.56
N LEU A 79 -2.44 -16.92 24.38
CA LEU A 79 -1.20 -17.61 24.01
C LEU A 79 -1.44 -18.71 22.97
N VAL A 80 -2.49 -19.53 23.16
CA VAL A 80 -2.88 -20.59 22.23
C VAL A 80 -3.33 -20.00 20.90
N ARG A 81 -4.13 -18.91 20.92
CA ARG A 81 -4.50 -18.18 19.69
C ARG A 81 -3.27 -17.65 18.95
N GLY A 82 -2.29 -17.08 19.66
CA GLY A 82 -1.05 -16.59 19.08
C GLY A 82 -0.15 -17.71 18.53
N ALA A 83 -0.01 -18.82 19.25
CA ALA A 83 0.80 -19.96 18.83
C ALA A 83 0.22 -20.66 17.59
N ASP A 84 -1.10 -20.88 17.56
CA ASP A 84 -1.80 -21.45 16.40
C ASP A 84 -1.68 -20.55 15.17
N PHE A 85 -1.84 -19.23 15.36
CA PHE A 85 -1.65 -18.27 14.30
C PHE A 85 -0.22 -18.27 13.75
N ASN A 86 0.79 -18.22 14.62
CA ASN A 86 2.20 -18.28 14.21
C ASN A 86 2.53 -19.60 13.50
N LYS A 87 1.90 -20.71 13.91
CA LYS A 87 2.01 -22.00 13.22
C LYS A 87 1.45 -21.90 11.81
N LYS A 88 0.25 -21.34 11.63
CA LYS A 88 -0.36 -21.11 10.30
C LYS A 88 0.50 -20.23 9.41
N VAL A 89 1.11 -19.17 9.93
CA VAL A 89 2.03 -18.32 9.17
C VAL A 89 3.28 -19.11 8.75
N ARG A 90 3.88 -19.91 9.64
CA ARG A 90 5.03 -20.76 9.29
C ARG A 90 4.68 -21.80 8.22
N GLU A 91 3.51 -22.43 8.33
CA GLU A 91 3.03 -23.37 7.32
C GLU A 91 2.79 -22.67 5.98
N PHE A 92 2.24 -21.46 6.00
CA PHE A 92 2.03 -20.62 4.82
C PHE A 92 3.37 -20.27 4.14
N LEU A 93 4.39 -19.88 4.92
CA LEU A 93 5.74 -19.60 4.43
C LEU A 93 6.38 -20.86 3.81
N ALA A 94 6.21 -22.01 4.45
CA ALA A 94 6.74 -23.28 3.97
C ALA A 94 6.01 -23.82 2.73
N ASP A 95 4.78 -23.38 2.47
CA ASP A 95 4.00 -23.73 1.27
C ASP A 95 4.39 -22.85 0.07
N THR A 96 5.65 -22.96 -0.37
CA THR A 96 6.21 -22.15 -1.46
C THR A 96 5.45 -22.30 -2.78
N GLU A 97 4.80 -23.45 -2.99
CA GLU A 97 4.03 -23.75 -4.21
C GLU A 97 2.54 -23.39 -4.07
N GLY A 98 2.07 -23.01 -2.88
CA GLY A 98 0.67 -22.69 -2.62
C GLY A 98 -0.28 -23.89 -2.70
N LYS A 99 0.24 -25.13 -2.56
CA LYS A 99 -0.52 -26.38 -2.75
C LYS A 99 -1.33 -26.76 -1.51
N LYS A 100 -0.98 -26.22 -0.33
CA LYS A 100 -1.65 -26.56 0.94
C LYS A 100 -2.90 -25.72 1.20
N ASN A 101 -3.28 -24.83 0.27
CA ASN A 101 -4.47 -23.96 0.37
C ASN A 101 -4.56 -23.21 1.72
N ILE A 102 -3.41 -22.81 2.28
CA ILE A 102 -3.38 -22.11 3.56
C ILE A 102 -3.91 -20.69 3.34
N VAL A 103 -4.98 -20.36 4.05
CA VAL A 103 -5.65 -19.06 3.95
C VAL A 103 -5.15 -18.15 5.06
N LEU A 104 -4.46 -17.07 4.70
CA LEU A 104 -4.15 -15.95 5.59
C LEU A 104 -5.03 -14.73 5.21
N PRO A 105 -5.53 -13.96 6.19
CA PRO A 105 -6.36 -12.79 5.94
C PRO A 105 -5.65 -11.78 5.04
N GLY A 106 -6.27 -11.36 3.94
CA GLY A 106 -5.71 -10.42 2.96
C GLY A 106 -4.76 -11.03 1.92
N TRP A 107 -4.43 -12.33 1.99
CA TRP A 107 -3.46 -12.95 1.08
C TRP A 107 -3.90 -12.87 -0.38
N LYS A 108 -5.16 -13.17 -0.68
CA LYS A 108 -5.68 -13.16 -2.05
C LYS A 108 -5.43 -11.80 -2.73
N ARG A 109 -5.74 -10.70 -2.03
CA ARG A 109 -5.51 -9.35 -2.55
C ARG A 109 -4.03 -9.05 -2.70
N PHE A 110 -3.23 -9.35 -1.69
CA PHE A 110 -1.78 -9.12 -1.80
C PHE A 110 -1.17 -9.90 -2.97
N GLN A 111 -1.60 -11.14 -3.18
CA GLN A 111 -1.15 -12.01 -4.27
C GLN A 111 -1.48 -11.41 -5.65
N GLU A 112 -2.65 -10.79 -5.81
CA GLU A 112 -3.04 -10.10 -7.06
C GLU A 112 -2.10 -8.94 -7.39
N ILE A 113 -1.50 -8.30 -6.38
CA ILE A 113 -0.65 -7.11 -6.54
C ILE A 113 0.82 -7.49 -6.71
N ALA A 114 1.32 -8.29 -5.77
CA ALA A 114 2.75 -8.55 -5.59
C ALA A 114 3.19 -9.91 -6.14
N GLY A 115 2.24 -10.80 -6.46
CA GLY A 115 2.46 -12.15 -6.94
C GLY A 115 2.54 -13.19 -5.80
N LYS A 116 2.86 -14.44 -6.18
CA LYS A 116 2.91 -15.60 -5.27
C LYS A 116 4.30 -16.15 -5.01
N GLU A 117 5.33 -15.47 -5.52
CA GLU A 117 6.72 -15.91 -5.40
C GLU A 117 7.18 -15.99 -3.93
N PRO A 118 8.22 -16.78 -3.59
CA PRO A 118 8.67 -16.94 -2.21
C PRO A 118 8.93 -15.61 -1.48
N GLY A 119 9.55 -14.63 -2.15
CA GLY A 119 9.77 -13.29 -1.57
C GLY A 119 8.46 -12.54 -1.27
N ALA A 120 7.44 -12.68 -2.13
CA ALA A 120 6.12 -12.08 -1.90
C ALA A 120 5.41 -12.73 -0.70
N ARG A 121 5.49 -14.06 -0.57
CA ARG A 121 4.96 -14.78 0.60
C ARG A 121 5.68 -14.39 1.89
N ALA A 122 7.01 -14.25 1.82
CA ALA A 122 7.84 -13.81 2.95
C ALA A 122 7.43 -12.42 3.42
N PHE A 123 7.41 -11.45 2.51
CA PHE A 123 7.01 -10.08 2.81
C PHE A 123 5.59 -9.99 3.36
N PHE A 124 4.64 -10.72 2.77
CA PHE A 124 3.28 -10.75 3.29
C PHE A 124 3.18 -11.36 4.69
N SER A 125 3.96 -12.41 4.96
CA SER A 125 3.97 -13.04 6.28
C SER A 125 4.46 -12.09 7.36
N ASP A 126 5.43 -11.23 7.07
CA ASP A 126 5.86 -10.19 8.01
C ASP A 126 4.76 -9.14 8.27
N ILE A 127 3.99 -8.74 7.24
CA ILE A 127 2.82 -7.89 7.42
C ILE A 127 1.82 -8.59 8.35
N VAL A 128 1.51 -9.85 8.08
CA VAL A 128 0.55 -10.66 8.85
C VAL A 128 0.99 -10.85 10.30
N LEU A 129 2.27 -11.14 10.56
CA LEU A 129 2.80 -11.31 11.92
C LEU A 129 2.69 -10.03 12.75
N LYS A 130 2.84 -8.87 12.11
CA LYS A 130 2.76 -7.56 12.78
C LYS A 130 1.34 -7.01 12.86
N HIS A 131 0.48 -7.37 11.92
CA HIS A 131 -0.81 -6.71 11.67
C HIS A 131 -1.99 -7.66 11.41
N ALA A 132 -1.95 -8.85 12.02
CA ALA A 132 -2.95 -9.90 11.85
C ALA A 132 -4.39 -9.42 12.09
N GLU A 133 -4.62 -8.71 13.20
CA GLU A 133 -5.95 -8.29 13.60
C GLU A 133 -6.52 -7.24 12.64
N GLN A 134 -5.67 -6.33 12.15
CA GLN A 134 -6.05 -5.31 11.17
C GLN A 134 -6.47 -5.96 9.84
N LEU A 135 -5.73 -6.98 9.38
CA LEU A 135 -6.08 -7.73 8.17
C LEU A 135 -7.36 -8.56 8.32
N LYS A 136 -7.64 -9.12 9.50
CA LYS A 136 -8.92 -9.81 9.75
C LYS A 136 -10.11 -8.85 9.73
N LEU A 137 -9.92 -7.64 10.25
CA LEU A 137 -10.96 -6.61 10.28
C LEU A 137 -11.29 -6.11 8.88
N LEU A 138 -10.31 -6.02 7.98
CA LEU A 138 -10.55 -5.73 6.56
C LEU A 138 -11.61 -6.67 5.94
N GLU A 139 -11.57 -7.95 6.28
CA GLU A 139 -12.48 -8.96 5.71
C GLU A 139 -13.84 -9.01 6.41
N SER A 140 -13.88 -8.73 7.72
CA SER A 140 -15.07 -8.94 8.56
C SER A 140 -15.84 -7.68 8.91
N ASN A 141 -15.17 -6.52 9.00
CA ASN A 141 -15.77 -5.25 9.42
C ASN A 141 -15.01 -4.04 8.82
N PRO A 142 -15.34 -3.63 7.58
CA PRO A 142 -14.68 -2.52 6.90
C PRO A 142 -14.72 -1.19 7.64
N GLN A 143 -15.78 -0.92 8.43
CA GLN A 143 -15.91 0.31 9.22
C GLN A 143 -14.85 0.36 10.32
N GLU A 144 -14.66 -0.76 11.02
CA GLU A 144 -13.63 -0.88 12.05
C GLU A 144 -12.22 -0.88 11.43
N ALA A 145 -12.05 -1.49 10.26
CA ALA A 145 -10.79 -1.42 9.52
C ALA A 145 -10.45 0.03 9.10
N ALA A 146 -11.42 0.81 8.64
CA ALA A 146 -11.25 2.23 8.33
C ALA A 146 -10.91 3.05 9.59
N ARG A 147 -11.55 2.76 10.73
CA ARG A 147 -11.22 3.38 12.03
C ARG A 147 -9.75 3.14 12.40
N ILE A 148 -9.27 1.91 12.25
CA ILE A 148 -7.88 1.55 12.50
C ILE A 148 -6.94 2.23 11.51
N TYR A 149 -7.27 2.26 10.22
CA TYR A 149 -6.50 2.98 9.21
C TYR A 149 -6.26 4.43 9.65
N PHE A 150 -7.31 5.14 10.07
CA PHE A 150 -7.20 6.51 10.56
C PHE A 150 -6.33 6.64 11.81
N GLN A 151 -6.39 5.67 12.73
CA GLN A 151 -5.53 5.68 13.92
C GLN A 151 -4.06 5.51 13.56
N LEU A 152 -3.75 4.60 12.63
CA LEU A 152 -2.39 4.33 12.19
C LEU A 152 -1.81 5.54 11.45
N ILE A 153 -2.53 6.06 10.45
CA ILE A 153 -2.03 7.19 9.66
C ILE A 153 -1.91 8.46 10.50
N SER A 154 -2.89 8.75 11.38
CA SER A 154 -2.84 9.91 12.27
C SER A 154 -1.69 9.80 13.27
N ARG A 155 -1.41 8.59 13.79
CA ARG A 155 -0.24 8.38 14.68
C ARG A 155 1.07 8.74 13.98
N ILE A 156 1.21 8.38 12.70
CA ILE A 156 2.41 8.66 11.90
C ILE A 156 2.47 10.15 11.57
N ASN A 157 1.40 10.72 11.00
CA ASN A 157 1.36 12.11 10.54
C ASN A 157 1.37 13.15 11.68
N LYS A 158 0.82 12.85 12.86
CA LYS A 158 0.82 13.81 14.00
C LYS A 158 2.21 14.24 14.45
N PHE A 159 3.20 13.35 14.34
CA PHE A 159 4.57 13.70 14.65
C PHE A 159 5.10 14.72 13.64
N ASP A 160 4.91 14.40 12.37
CA ASP A 160 5.34 15.17 11.22
C ASP A 160 4.72 16.58 11.17
N PHE A 161 3.43 16.70 11.49
CA PHE A 161 2.75 17.99 11.50
C PHE A 161 3.19 18.87 12.68
N ARG A 162 3.35 18.29 13.88
CA ARG A 162 3.87 19.01 15.07
C ARG A 162 5.31 19.48 14.93
N ALA A 163 6.08 18.87 14.03
CA ALA A 163 7.44 19.30 13.73
C ALA A 163 7.50 20.54 12.81
N GLY A 164 6.37 21.01 12.26
CA GLY A 164 6.25 22.24 11.48
C GLY A 164 5.75 22.07 10.01
N GLY A 165 5.15 20.94 9.66
CA GLY A 165 4.53 20.73 8.33
C GLY A 165 5.53 20.76 7.16
N LEU A 166 5.10 21.25 5.98
CA LEU A 166 5.96 21.41 4.78
C LEU A 166 7.16 22.36 5.01
N SER A 167 7.09 23.26 5.98
CA SER A 167 8.12 24.28 6.27
C SER A 167 9.11 23.85 7.36
N ALA A 168 8.86 22.71 8.01
CA ALA A 168 9.82 22.14 8.93
C ALA A 168 11.04 21.65 8.16
N PRO A 169 12.27 21.83 8.67
CA PRO A 169 13.38 21.02 8.17
C PRO A 169 12.94 19.56 8.26
N LEU A 170 13.13 18.79 7.18
CA LEU A 170 12.85 17.36 7.09
C LEU A 170 13.68 16.61 8.15
N LYS A 171 13.24 16.69 9.41
CA LYS A 171 13.89 16.04 10.54
C LYS A 171 13.63 14.55 10.40
N VAL A 172 14.65 13.75 10.73
CA VAL A 172 14.51 12.30 10.84
C VAL A 172 13.38 12.01 11.82
N HIS A 173 12.32 11.35 11.35
CA HIS A 173 11.23 10.91 12.21
C HIS A 173 11.84 9.96 13.28
N PRO A 174 11.66 10.21 14.59
CA PRO A 174 12.35 9.45 15.64
C PRO A 174 11.88 8.01 15.73
N ASN A 175 10.68 7.72 15.21
CA ASN A 175 10.12 6.38 15.13
C ASN A 175 9.38 6.17 13.79
N PRO A 176 10.09 6.09 12.66
CA PRO A 176 9.45 6.03 11.34
C PRO A 176 8.57 4.77 11.25
N PRO A 177 7.46 4.81 10.49
CA PRO A 177 6.63 3.62 10.29
C PRO A 177 7.45 2.54 9.60
N SER A 178 7.26 1.28 9.96
CA SER A 178 7.95 0.19 9.25
C SER A 178 7.41 0.02 7.82
N ILE A 179 8.22 -0.55 6.92
CA ILE A 179 7.78 -0.87 5.55
C ILE A 179 6.49 -1.72 5.52
N TYR A 180 6.32 -2.62 6.49
CA TYR A 180 5.15 -3.49 6.62
C TYR A 180 3.89 -2.72 7.05
N GLU A 181 4.06 -1.67 7.84
CA GLU A 181 2.97 -0.81 8.27
C GLU A 181 2.50 0.08 7.11
N LEU A 182 3.42 0.64 6.32
CA LEU A 182 3.07 1.37 5.10
C LEU A 182 2.43 0.44 4.06
N ALA A 183 2.92 -0.79 3.93
CA ALA A 183 2.30 -1.80 3.06
C ALA A 183 0.88 -2.15 3.51
N LEU A 184 0.63 -2.29 4.82
CA LEU A 184 -0.72 -2.46 5.37
C LEU A 184 -1.62 -1.27 5.01
N LEU A 185 -1.16 -0.03 5.19
CA LEU A 185 -1.95 1.16 4.86
C LEU A 185 -2.34 1.18 3.38
N MET A 186 -1.41 0.87 2.47
CA MET A 186 -1.71 0.76 1.04
C MET A 186 -2.71 -0.34 0.73
N LEU A 187 -2.62 -1.50 1.39
CA LEU A 187 -3.57 -2.62 1.20
C LEU A 187 -4.98 -2.28 1.70
N LEU A 188 -5.07 -1.61 2.85
CA LEU A 188 -6.34 -1.17 3.44
C LEU A 188 -6.99 -0.08 2.57
N ASP A 189 -6.23 0.96 2.22
CA ASP A 189 -6.74 2.09 1.45
C ASP A 189 -7.06 1.70 -0.01
N SER A 190 -6.49 0.60 -0.51
CA SER A 190 -6.88 0.06 -1.82
C SER A 190 -8.22 -0.70 -1.83
N ASP A 191 -8.83 -0.96 -0.66
CA ASP A 191 -10.18 -1.52 -0.60
C ASP A 191 -11.22 -0.42 -0.89
N PRO A 192 -12.13 -0.59 -1.87
CA PRO A 192 -13.15 0.42 -2.13
C PRO A 192 -14.03 0.71 -0.92
N LYS A 193 -14.37 -0.31 -0.11
CA LYS A 193 -15.22 -0.13 1.08
C LYS A 193 -14.52 0.66 2.18
N ILE A 194 -13.20 0.53 2.32
CA ILE A 194 -12.43 1.35 3.23
C ILE A 194 -12.23 2.73 2.64
N ARG A 195 -11.84 2.81 1.36
CA ARG A 195 -11.57 4.06 0.67
C ARG A 195 -12.76 5.00 0.67
N ASP A 196 -13.97 4.50 0.42
CA ASP A 196 -15.19 5.30 0.49
C ASP A 196 -15.37 5.95 1.88
N ILE A 197 -14.96 5.26 2.95
CA ILE A 197 -14.98 5.79 4.31
C ILE A 197 -13.79 6.74 4.53
N THR A 198 -12.58 6.38 4.08
CA THR A 198 -11.36 7.16 4.34
C THR A 198 -11.36 8.48 3.60
N TYR A 199 -11.88 8.47 2.37
CA TYR A 199 -12.04 9.62 1.50
C TYR A 199 -12.87 10.75 2.14
N THR A 200 -13.97 10.41 2.81
CA THR A 200 -14.83 11.41 3.48
C THR A 200 -14.14 12.20 4.60
N ARG A 201 -12.99 11.72 5.10
CA ARG A 201 -12.15 12.43 6.08
C ARG A 201 -10.75 12.78 5.54
N GLY A 202 -10.47 12.48 4.27
CA GLY A 202 -9.17 12.64 3.63
C GLY A 202 -8.77 14.08 3.30
N ASP A 203 -9.69 15.03 3.52
CA ASP A 203 -9.45 16.47 3.30
C ASP A 203 -8.34 17.02 4.21
N ASP A 204 -8.14 16.42 5.39
CA ASP A 204 -7.12 16.84 6.34
C ASP A 204 -5.75 16.18 6.01
N PRO A 205 -4.69 16.98 5.76
CA PRO A 205 -3.33 16.50 5.52
C PRO A 205 -2.83 15.47 6.54
N GLU A 206 -3.32 15.50 7.79
CA GLU A 206 -3.00 14.50 8.81
C GLU A 206 -3.41 13.06 8.45
N TYR A 207 -4.25 12.87 7.43
CA TYR A 207 -4.72 11.55 6.99
C TYR A 207 -4.35 11.22 5.54
N ARG A 208 -3.46 12.00 4.90
CA ARG A 208 -3.01 11.74 3.54
C ARG A 208 -1.86 10.72 3.53
N LEU A 209 -2.07 9.59 2.86
CA LEU A 209 -1.05 8.54 2.76
C LEU A 209 0.07 8.92 1.78
N GLY A 210 -0.25 9.66 0.71
CA GLY A 210 0.73 10.19 -0.24
C GLY A 210 1.86 10.95 0.45
N TYR A 211 1.51 11.78 1.44
CA TYR A 211 2.44 12.58 2.23
C TYR A 211 3.53 11.76 2.95
N LEU A 212 3.23 10.53 3.36
CA LEU A 212 4.22 9.66 3.99
C LEU A 212 5.33 9.23 3.01
N PHE A 213 5.03 9.22 1.71
CA PHE A 213 5.95 8.77 0.68
C PHE A 213 6.88 9.87 0.17
N SER A 214 6.58 11.15 0.41
CA SER A 214 7.53 12.25 0.15
C SER A 214 8.55 12.44 1.28
N ARG A 215 8.46 11.67 2.38
CA ARG A 215 9.37 11.79 3.53
C ARG A 215 10.74 11.14 3.30
N PRO A 216 11.81 11.62 3.99
CA PRO A 216 13.16 11.07 3.84
C PRO A 216 13.27 9.58 4.12
N TYR A 217 12.51 9.05 5.08
CA TYR A 217 12.54 7.61 5.39
C TYR A 217 11.98 6.74 4.25
N ALA A 218 11.19 7.31 3.33
CA ALA A 218 10.62 6.55 2.23
C ALA A 218 11.71 6.10 1.22
N GLU A 219 12.85 6.80 1.15
CA GLU A 219 13.99 6.40 0.31
C GLU A 219 14.51 5.01 0.71
N GLU A 220 14.54 4.72 2.01
CA GLU A 220 14.93 3.39 2.52
C GLU A 220 14.01 2.31 1.94
N TYR A 221 12.69 2.56 1.93
CA TYR A 221 11.69 1.58 1.53
C TYR A 221 11.56 1.42 0.02
N PHE A 222 11.72 2.50 -0.74
CA PHE A 222 11.61 2.45 -2.19
C PHE A 222 12.90 2.03 -2.90
N SER A 223 14.07 2.26 -2.30
CA SER A 223 15.34 2.12 -3.01
C SER A 223 16.38 1.23 -2.32
N LYS A 224 16.40 1.13 -0.98
CA LYS A 224 17.51 0.49 -0.25
C LYS A 224 17.12 -0.85 0.41
N ASN A 225 15.82 -1.12 0.57
CA ASN A 225 15.32 -2.33 1.20
C ASN A 225 15.28 -3.53 0.22
N GLU A 226 15.49 -4.74 0.73
CA GLU A 226 15.36 -5.96 -0.08
C GLU A 226 13.95 -6.16 -0.66
N ASN A 227 12.92 -5.66 0.05
CA ASN A 227 11.52 -5.73 -0.36
C ASN A 227 11.08 -4.54 -1.23
N SER A 228 11.98 -3.61 -1.56
CA SER A 228 11.67 -2.43 -2.39
C SER A 228 10.92 -2.76 -3.70
N PRO A 229 11.26 -3.82 -4.46
CA PRO A 229 10.50 -4.18 -5.66
C PRO A 229 9.03 -4.52 -5.39
N LEU A 230 8.73 -5.19 -4.26
CA LEU A 230 7.35 -5.50 -3.86
C LEU A 230 6.63 -4.25 -3.36
N PHE A 231 7.33 -3.41 -2.62
CA PHE A 231 6.81 -2.15 -2.10
C PHE A 231 6.42 -1.18 -3.24
N ARG A 232 7.25 -1.06 -4.29
CA ARG A 232 6.94 -0.27 -5.48
C ARG A 232 5.71 -0.79 -6.24
N LYS A 233 5.52 -2.11 -6.33
CA LYS A 233 4.31 -2.70 -6.92
C LYS A 233 3.05 -2.37 -6.11
N LEU A 234 3.13 -2.47 -4.78
CA LEU A 234 2.03 -2.07 -3.89
C LEU A 234 1.68 -0.59 -4.06
N PHE A 235 2.70 0.28 -4.10
CA PHE A 235 2.50 1.71 -4.33
C PHE A 235 1.82 1.98 -5.67
N ALA A 236 2.31 1.37 -6.77
CA ALA A 236 1.72 1.56 -8.09
C ALA A 236 0.26 1.07 -8.14
N TYR A 237 -0.05 -0.05 -7.50
CA TYR A 237 -1.43 -0.54 -7.40
C TYR A 237 -2.31 0.38 -6.55
N TRP A 238 -1.82 0.83 -5.40
CA TRP A 238 -2.54 1.77 -4.54
C TRP A 238 -2.83 3.09 -5.28
N PHE A 239 -1.85 3.64 -5.99
CA PHE A 239 -2.01 4.83 -6.82
C PHE A 239 -3.07 4.61 -7.91
N ASP A 240 -3.07 3.44 -8.56
CA ASP A 240 -4.10 3.09 -9.54
C ASP A 240 -5.51 3.12 -8.94
N LYS A 241 -5.67 2.57 -7.73
CA LYS A 241 -6.94 2.58 -6.99
C LYS A 241 -7.34 3.97 -6.51
N THR A 242 -6.38 4.84 -6.20
CA THR A 242 -6.64 6.25 -5.91
C THR A 242 -7.20 6.94 -7.15
N LEU A 243 -6.57 6.76 -8.33
CA LEU A 243 -7.03 7.34 -9.59
C LEU A 243 -8.43 6.86 -10.00
N GLU A 244 -8.72 5.56 -9.87
CA GLU A 244 -10.04 5.01 -10.18
C GLU A 244 -11.13 5.63 -9.29
N HIS A 245 -10.87 5.76 -8.00
CA HIS A 245 -11.84 6.28 -7.05
C HIS A 245 -12.20 7.74 -7.30
N THR A 246 -11.20 8.58 -7.57
CA THR A 246 -11.43 10.01 -7.79
C THR A 246 -12.19 10.29 -9.08
N GLN A 247 -11.94 9.50 -10.12
CA GLN A 247 -12.74 9.54 -11.37
C GLN A 247 -14.22 9.22 -11.12
N THR A 248 -14.52 8.30 -10.21
CA THR A 248 -15.92 7.88 -9.94
C THR A 248 -16.68 8.83 -9.03
N ASN A 249 -16.02 9.42 -8.03
CA ASN A 249 -16.71 10.18 -6.97
C ASN A 249 -16.60 11.69 -7.11
N GLY A 250 -15.82 12.17 -8.10
CA GLY A 250 -15.87 13.54 -8.62
C GLY A 250 -15.91 14.61 -7.56
N GLN A 251 -14.79 14.82 -6.84
CA GLN A 251 -14.39 16.02 -6.09
C GLN A 251 -12.97 15.78 -5.60
N ASP A 252 -11.99 15.93 -6.48
CA ASP A 252 -10.61 15.54 -6.19
C ASP A 252 -9.94 16.55 -5.23
N LYS A 253 -9.65 16.10 -4.00
CA LYS A 253 -8.66 16.71 -3.11
C LYS A 253 -7.68 15.67 -2.59
N THR A 254 -7.59 14.52 -3.27
CA THR A 254 -6.55 13.57 -2.94
C THR A 254 -5.23 14.25 -3.30
N GLY A 255 -4.32 14.40 -2.34
CA GLY A 255 -3.04 15.08 -2.54
C GLY A 255 -2.16 14.33 -3.54
N PHE A 256 -2.54 14.33 -4.82
CA PHE A 256 -1.82 13.69 -5.91
C PHE A 256 -0.45 14.31 -6.07
N GLU A 257 -0.29 15.60 -5.72
CA GLU A 257 1.00 16.28 -5.56
C GLU A 257 1.99 15.41 -4.76
N ASP A 258 1.62 14.92 -3.58
CA ASP A 258 2.51 14.08 -2.76
C ASP A 258 2.84 12.74 -3.45
N ILE A 259 1.87 12.17 -4.18
CA ILE A 259 2.03 10.88 -4.88
C ILE A 259 2.96 11.04 -6.08
N VAL A 260 2.78 12.08 -6.90
CA VAL A 260 3.63 12.35 -8.07
C VAL A 260 5.01 12.82 -7.65
N GLU A 261 5.12 13.57 -6.55
CA GLU A 261 6.40 13.94 -5.95
C GLU A 261 7.16 12.68 -5.51
N ALA A 262 6.51 11.75 -4.80
CA ALA A 262 7.11 10.47 -4.42
C ALA A 262 7.58 9.67 -5.65
N CYS A 263 6.83 9.69 -6.76
CA CYS A 263 7.25 9.05 -8.01
C CYS A 263 8.55 9.64 -8.56
N TRP A 264 8.69 10.96 -8.51
CA TRP A 264 9.86 11.67 -8.99
C TRP A 264 11.07 11.52 -8.06
N LEU A 265 10.87 11.62 -6.74
CA LEU A 265 11.92 11.53 -5.71
C LEU A 265 12.54 10.13 -5.66
N HIS A 266 11.72 9.09 -5.72
CA HIS A 266 12.16 7.70 -5.47
C HIS A 266 12.31 6.86 -6.74
N ASP A 267 12.28 7.51 -7.90
CA ASP A 267 12.50 6.88 -9.19
C ASP A 267 11.56 5.69 -9.50
N LEU A 268 10.26 5.91 -9.26
CA LEU A 268 9.22 4.86 -9.29
C LEU A 268 8.73 4.53 -10.72
N LYS A 269 9.57 3.85 -11.51
CA LYS A 269 9.21 3.40 -12.87
C LYS A 269 7.94 2.53 -12.93
N GLU A 270 7.63 1.80 -11.87
CA GLU A 270 6.43 0.96 -11.77
C GLU A 270 5.14 1.79 -11.80
N ALA A 271 5.20 3.09 -11.47
CA ALA A 271 4.05 4.01 -11.47
C ALA A 271 3.80 4.70 -12.83
N VAL A 272 4.62 4.42 -13.85
CA VAL A 272 4.50 5.05 -15.19
C VAL A 272 3.10 4.85 -15.82
N PRO A 273 2.48 3.66 -15.77
CA PRO A 273 1.11 3.49 -16.28
C PRO A 273 0.10 4.44 -15.62
N GLN A 274 0.23 4.67 -14.31
CA GLN A 274 -0.65 5.53 -13.52
C GLN A 274 -0.40 7.00 -13.85
N LEU A 275 0.86 7.42 -14.02
CA LEU A 275 1.19 8.76 -14.52
C LEU A 275 0.56 9.02 -15.89
N LYS A 276 0.55 8.04 -16.80
CA LYS A 276 -0.12 8.19 -18.10
C LYS A 276 -1.64 8.36 -17.97
N LYS A 277 -2.28 7.61 -17.06
CA LYS A 277 -3.71 7.77 -16.76
C LYS A 277 -4.02 9.17 -16.23
N LEU A 278 -3.18 9.70 -15.34
CA LEU A 278 -3.33 11.05 -14.80
C LEU A 278 -3.17 12.13 -15.88
N LEU A 279 -2.15 12.02 -16.74
CA LEU A 279 -1.95 12.94 -17.87
C LEU A 279 -3.07 12.89 -18.93
N ALA A 280 -3.82 11.80 -18.98
CA ALA A 280 -4.95 11.61 -19.90
C ALA A 280 -6.32 12.04 -19.32
N LYS A 281 -6.37 12.47 -18.06
CA LYS A 281 -7.60 12.94 -17.39
C LYS A 281 -8.16 14.15 -18.15
N THR A 282 -9.49 14.27 -18.24
CA THR A 282 -10.16 15.33 -19.01
C THR A 282 -10.19 16.69 -18.30
N ASP A 283 -10.07 16.70 -16.98
CA ASP A 283 -10.05 17.91 -16.14
C ASP A 283 -9.16 17.71 -14.89
N PRO A 284 -7.85 17.44 -15.06
CA PRO A 284 -6.91 17.39 -13.96
C PRO A 284 -6.55 18.81 -13.50
N ASP A 285 -6.19 18.94 -12.22
CA ASP A 285 -5.65 20.18 -11.70
C ASP A 285 -4.29 20.51 -12.36
N ALA A 286 -3.96 21.81 -12.46
CA ALA A 286 -2.75 22.26 -13.15
C ALA A 286 -1.47 21.79 -12.44
N ASP A 287 -1.48 21.74 -11.10
CA ASP A 287 -0.35 21.34 -10.27
C ASP A 287 -0.16 19.83 -10.35
N GLU A 288 -1.26 19.07 -10.37
CA GLU A 288 -1.26 17.61 -10.61
C GLU A 288 -0.61 17.27 -11.97
N LEU A 289 -1.00 17.97 -13.03
CA LEU A 289 -0.42 17.79 -14.35
C LEU A 289 1.07 18.12 -14.38
N ALA A 290 1.47 19.23 -13.74
CA ALA A 290 2.86 19.65 -13.70
C ALA A 290 3.74 18.62 -12.97
N GLY A 291 3.30 18.14 -11.80
CA GLY A 291 4.00 17.11 -11.04
C GLY A 291 4.04 15.78 -11.78
N ALA A 292 2.94 15.37 -12.43
CA ALA A 292 2.90 14.16 -13.25
C ALA A 292 3.86 14.26 -14.45
N LEU A 293 3.89 15.39 -15.16
CA LEU A 293 4.82 15.65 -16.26
C LEU A 293 6.28 15.62 -15.78
N GLN A 294 6.57 16.22 -14.63
CA GLN A 294 7.91 16.20 -14.04
C GLN A 294 8.36 14.77 -13.70
N ALA A 295 7.52 13.98 -13.03
CA ALA A 295 7.82 12.57 -12.77
C ALA A 295 8.00 11.80 -14.09
N PHE A 296 7.15 12.07 -15.08
CA PHE A 296 7.17 11.43 -16.39
C PHE A 296 8.41 11.77 -17.22
N SER A 297 9.05 12.92 -16.99
CA SER A 297 10.26 13.36 -17.71
C SER A 297 11.43 12.36 -17.66
N LYS A 298 11.52 11.57 -16.59
CA LYS A 298 12.56 10.54 -16.40
C LYS A 298 12.24 9.21 -17.09
N TYR A 299 10.96 8.91 -17.30
CA TYR A 299 10.48 7.55 -17.64
C TYR A 299 9.68 7.43 -18.92
N GLY A 300 9.14 8.53 -19.43
CA GLY A 300 8.45 8.56 -20.71
C GLY A 300 9.39 8.18 -21.86
N THR A 301 8.80 7.87 -22.99
CA THR A 301 9.52 7.53 -24.22
C THR A 301 8.98 8.33 -25.40
N GLU A 302 9.66 8.30 -26.56
CA GLU A 302 9.15 8.94 -27.79
C GLU A 302 7.73 8.48 -28.17
N LYS A 303 7.33 7.25 -27.80
CA LYS A 303 5.98 6.73 -28.06
C LYS A 303 4.90 7.46 -27.28
N ASP A 304 5.27 8.16 -26.22
CA ASP A 304 4.36 8.87 -25.33
C ASP A 304 4.15 10.33 -25.75
N LEU A 305 4.80 10.81 -26.82
CA LEU A 305 4.65 12.19 -27.29
C LEU A 305 3.21 12.54 -27.69
N GLU A 306 2.45 11.58 -28.21
CA GLU A 306 1.02 11.79 -28.54
C GLU A 306 0.18 12.16 -27.32
N LEU A 307 0.50 11.58 -26.15
CA LEU A 307 -0.17 11.89 -24.88
C LEU A 307 0.06 13.34 -24.45
N LEU A 308 1.19 13.94 -24.82
CA LEU A 308 1.57 15.29 -24.41
C LEU A 308 1.01 16.38 -25.34
N LYS A 309 0.59 16.04 -26.56
CA LYS A 309 0.12 17.02 -27.56
C LYS A 309 -1.02 17.92 -27.07
N PRO A 310 -2.07 17.41 -26.39
CA PRO A 310 -3.12 18.27 -25.84
C PRO A 310 -2.57 19.24 -24.78
N LEU A 311 -1.64 18.78 -23.96
CA LEU A 311 -1.06 19.54 -22.85
C LEU A 311 -0.18 20.70 -23.33
N LEU A 312 0.39 20.63 -24.54
CA LEU A 312 1.10 21.76 -25.17
C LEU A 312 0.22 22.98 -25.45
N LYS A 313 -1.11 22.83 -25.35
CA LYS A 313 -2.08 23.93 -25.49
C LYS A 313 -2.67 24.37 -24.16
N ASN A 314 -2.33 23.71 -23.05
CA ASN A 314 -2.86 24.01 -21.73
C ASN A 314 -2.12 25.21 -21.12
N GLU A 315 -2.79 26.37 -21.08
CA GLU A 315 -2.24 27.62 -20.57
C GLU A 315 -2.48 27.84 -19.07
N SER A 316 -3.08 26.87 -18.37
CA SER A 316 -3.29 26.95 -16.93
C SER A 316 -1.95 27.13 -16.21
N VAL A 317 -1.92 28.09 -15.29
CA VAL A 317 -0.77 28.36 -14.42
C VAL A 317 -0.68 27.25 -13.38
N CYS A 318 0.49 26.62 -13.27
CA CYS A 318 0.76 25.54 -12.33
C CYS A 318 1.85 25.89 -11.31
N ALA A 319 2.50 27.05 -11.44
CA ALA A 319 3.43 27.57 -10.45
C ALA A 319 3.78 29.03 -10.77
N SER A 320 4.09 29.78 -9.72
CA SER A 320 4.67 31.12 -9.80
C SER A 320 5.91 31.19 -8.92
N ILE A 321 7.05 31.61 -9.48
CA ILE A 321 8.31 31.69 -8.75
C ILE A 321 9.06 32.99 -9.00
N ASP A 322 9.67 33.52 -7.95
CA ASP A 322 10.63 34.61 -8.05
C ASP A 322 12.05 34.05 -8.04
N VAL A 323 12.74 34.21 -9.16
CA VAL A 323 14.12 33.77 -9.31
C VAL A 323 15.05 34.96 -9.05
N PRO A 324 15.94 34.90 -8.04
CA PRO A 324 16.83 36.00 -7.73
C PRO A 324 17.60 36.49 -8.96
N LYS A 325 17.58 37.81 -9.21
CA LYS A 325 18.22 38.49 -10.35
C LYS A 325 17.63 38.17 -11.74
N GLU A 326 16.76 37.18 -11.89
CA GLU A 326 16.09 36.85 -13.16
C GLU A 326 14.66 37.40 -13.24
N GLY A 327 13.98 37.51 -12.09
CA GLY A 327 12.64 38.08 -11.96
C GLY A 327 11.55 37.02 -11.73
N HIS A 328 10.31 37.44 -11.92
CA HIS A 328 9.12 36.60 -11.73
C HIS A 328 8.87 35.70 -12.95
N TYR A 329 8.52 34.45 -12.69
CA TYR A 329 8.11 33.47 -13.69
C TYR A 329 6.71 32.96 -13.38
N GLU A 330 5.86 32.96 -14.41
CA GLU A 330 4.55 32.29 -14.39
C GLU A 330 4.65 31.04 -15.27
N ILE A 331 4.68 29.88 -14.61
CA ILE A 331 4.86 28.57 -15.24
C ILE A 331 3.49 28.02 -15.59
N GLN A 332 3.32 27.65 -16.86
CA GLN A 332 2.09 27.04 -17.36
C GLN A 332 2.30 25.55 -17.63
N VAL A 333 1.23 24.76 -17.58
CA VAL A 333 1.26 23.32 -17.90
C VAL A 333 1.95 23.05 -19.25
N ARG A 334 1.65 23.86 -20.27
CA ARG A 334 2.28 23.74 -21.59
C ARG A 334 3.80 23.93 -21.56
N ASP A 335 4.33 24.75 -20.66
CA ASP A 335 5.77 24.99 -20.54
C ASP A 335 6.47 23.73 -20.02
N VAL A 336 5.84 23.03 -19.07
CA VAL A 336 6.31 21.74 -18.55
C VAL A 336 6.17 20.67 -19.65
N ALA A 337 5.02 20.59 -20.32
CA ALA A 337 4.77 19.63 -21.38
C ALA A 337 5.76 19.76 -22.55
N LEU A 338 6.13 21.00 -22.91
CA LEU A 338 7.17 21.26 -23.91
C LEU A 338 8.53 20.73 -23.47
N GLY A 339 8.94 21.05 -22.25
CA GLY A 339 10.22 20.58 -21.70
C GLY A 339 10.32 19.05 -21.68
N VAL A 340 9.25 18.39 -21.21
CA VAL A 340 9.15 16.93 -21.23
C VAL A 340 9.19 16.38 -22.64
N SER A 341 8.44 16.96 -23.59
CA SER A 341 8.42 16.50 -24.99
C SER A 341 9.81 16.55 -25.65
N ILE A 342 10.60 17.58 -25.34
CA ILE A 342 11.99 17.70 -25.79
C ILE A 342 12.86 16.57 -25.23
N TYR A 343 12.76 16.29 -23.92
CA TYR A 343 13.49 15.20 -23.28
C TYR A 343 13.11 13.84 -23.84
N LEU A 344 11.81 13.57 -24.01
CA LEU A 344 11.33 12.30 -24.57
C LEU A 344 11.84 12.11 -26.01
N SER A 345 12.03 13.20 -26.75
CA SER A 345 12.64 13.21 -28.09
C SER A 345 14.17 13.13 -28.10
N LYS A 346 14.80 12.96 -26.93
CA LYS A 346 16.26 12.88 -26.75
C LYS A 346 17.01 14.07 -27.36
N ARG A 347 16.44 15.27 -27.23
CA ARG A 347 17.06 16.52 -27.68
C ARG A 347 17.50 17.39 -26.52
N ASN A 348 18.46 18.27 -26.78
CA ASN A 348 18.91 19.25 -25.80
C ASN A 348 17.90 20.41 -25.73
N PRO A 349 17.35 20.77 -24.56
CA PRO A 349 16.45 21.90 -24.41
C PRO A 349 17.01 23.25 -24.88
N LYS A 350 18.34 23.43 -24.85
CA LYS A 350 18.97 24.66 -25.33
C LYS A 350 18.81 24.87 -26.83
N ASP A 351 18.74 23.79 -27.62
CA ASP A 351 18.50 23.87 -29.07
C ASP A 351 17.14 24.55 -29.38
N PHE A 352 16.18 24.35 -28.48
CA PHE A 352 14.84 24.92 -28.52
C PHE A 352 14.73 26.27 -27.79
N ALA A 353 15.84 26.91 -27.42
CA ALA A 353 15.85 28.15 -26.64
C ALA A 353 15.22 28.02 -25.22
N TYR A 354 15.07 26.80 -24.70
CA TYR A 354 14.58 26.56 -23.34
C TYR A 354 15.73 26.69 -22.32
N LYS A 355 16.02 27.94 -21.93
CA LYS A 355 17.26 28.30 -21.22
C LYS A 355 17.39 27.79 -19.78
N ARG A 356 16.29 27.61 -19.04
CA ARG A 356 16.36 27.19 -17.61
C ARG A 356 16.38 25.68 -17.42
N LEU A 357 15.88 24.94 -18.41
CA LEU A 357 15.81 23.49 -18.36
C LEU A 357 17.24 22.90 -18.49
N PRO A 358 17.66 21.98 -17.60
CA PRO A 358 18.97 21.34 -17.70
C PRO A 358 19.07 20.44 -18.94
N GLU A 359 20.27 19.94 -19.24
CA GLU A 359 20.46 19.06 -20.40
C GLU A 359 19.90 17.65 -20.16
N LYS A 360 19.92 17.19 -18.91
CA LYS A 360 19.48 15.85 -18.51
C LYS A 360 18.29 15.93 -17.55
N PRO A 361 17.28 15.06 -17.71
CA PRO A 361 16.16 14.97 -16.77
C PRO A 361 16.57 14.68 -15.32
N SER A 362 17.70 14.01 -15.09
CA SER A 362 18.24 13.72 -13.75
C SER A 362 18.59 14.97 -12.96
N ASP A 363 18.90 16.06 -13.66
CA ASP A 363 19.39 17.31 -13.07
C ASP A 363 18.24 18.31 -12.87
N LEU A 364 17.00 17.91 -13.19
CA LEU A 364 15.82 18.72 -12.97
C LEU A 364 15.64 19.03 -11.49
N THR A 365 15.19 20.25 -11.22
CA THR A 365 14.56 20.60 -9.94
C THR A 365 13.13 21.09 -10.22
N PRO A 366 12.23 21.03 -9.22
CA PRO A 366 10.83 21.44 -9.40
C PRO A 366 10.63 22.84 -10.01
N LEU A 367 11.62 23.73 -9.88
CA LEU A 367 11.52 25.14 -10.27
C LEU A 367 12.19 25.49 -11.60
N THR A 368 12.64 24.51 -12.39
CA THR A 368 13.43 24.74 -13.63
C THR A 368 12.60 24.97 -14.89
N PHE A 369 11.30 24.69 -14.85
CA PHE A 369 10.39 24.92 -15.97
C PHE A 369 9.99 26.39 -16.09
N GLY A 370 9.45 26.75 -17.26
CA GLY A 370 8.88 28.07 -17.55
C GLY A 370 9.80 29.03 -18.29
N PHE A 371 9.22 30.13 -18.72
CA PHE A 371 9.86 31.19 -19.51
C PHE A 371 9.68 32.54 -18.83
N ARG A 372 10.65 33.44 -19.05
CA ARG A 372 10.68 34.76 -18.39
C ARG A 372 9.56 35.68 -18.90
N ASN A 373 9.20 35.53 -20.16
CA ASN A 373 8.19 36.35 -20.82
C ASN A 373 7.52 35.54 -21.96
N PRO A 374 6.37 36.02 -22.47
CA PRO A 374 5.66 35.36 -23.57
C PRO A 374 6.47 35.22 -24.86
N ASP A 375 7.39 36.14 -25.15
CA ASP A 375 8.19 36.10 -26.39
C ASP A 375 9.21 34.96 -26.37
N ASP A 376 9.94 34.77 -25.27
CA ASP A 376 10.86 33.65 -25.05
C ASP A 376 10.12 32.30 -25.15
N ARG A 377 8.89 32.24 -24.61
CA ARG A 377 7.99 31.08 -24.74
C ARG A 377 7.66 30.84 -26.22
N ALA A 378 7.17 31.84 -26.93
CA ALA A 378 6.76 31.72 -28.33
C ALA A 378 7.91 31.23 -29.24
N VAL A 379 9.13 31.72 -29.02
CA VAL A 379 10.33 31.25 -29.75
C VAL A 379 10.55 29.76 -29.55
N SER A 380 10.44 29.28 -28.31
CA SER A 380 10.69 27.88 -27.97
C SER A 380 9.62 26.95 -28.56
N PHE A 381 8.35 27.34 -28.46
CA PHE A 381 7.24 26.61 -29.08
C PHE A 381 7.35 26.57 -30.61
N LYS A 382 7.75 27.68 -31.25
CA LYS A 382 7.97 27.73 -32.70
C LYS A 382 9.06 26.74 -33.14
N LYS A 383 10.22 26.74 -32.46
CA LYS A 383 11.30 25.79 -32.75
C LYS A 383 10.86 24.34 -32.57
N TRP A 384 10.05 24.07 -31.56
CA TRP A 384 9.48 22.74 -31.34
C TRP A 384 8.54 22.31 -32.46
N GLN A 385 7.63 23.19 -32.88
CA GLN A 385 6.73 22.94 -34.01
C GLN A 385 7.50 22.68 -35.31
N GLU A 386 8.55 23.47 -35.60
CA GLU A 386 9.42 23.26 -36.77
C GLU A 386 10.16 21.93 -36.73
N PHE A 387 10.56 21.46 -35.54
CA PHE A 387 11.19 20.15 -35.37
C PHE A 387 10.20 19.01 -35.61
N VAL A 388 9.00 19.08 -35.01
CA VAL A 388 7.99 18.04 -35.15
C VAL A 388 7.45 17.99 -36.58
N GLY A 389 7.30 19.13 -37.26
CA GLY A 389 6.84 19.19 -38.66
C GLY A 389 7.84 18.68 -39.70
N LYS A 390 9.09 18.40 -39.29
CA LYS A 390 10.14 17.80 -40.14
C LYS A 390 10.28 16.28 -39.94
N LYS A 391 9.66 15.72 -38.90
CA LYS A 391 9.54 14.28 -38.68
C LYS A 391 8.29 13.78 -39.40
#